data_AF-A0A9D9PSR2-F1
#
_entry.id   AF-A0A9D9PSR2-F1
#
_cell.length_a   1.000
_cell.length_b   1.000
_cell.length_c   1.000
_cell.angle_alpha   90.00
_cell.angle_beta   90.00
_cell.angle_gamma   90.00
#
_symmetry.space_group_name_H-M   'P 1'
#
loop_
_entity.id
_entity.type
_entity.pdbx_description
1 polymer ?
#
loop_
_entity_poly.entity_id
_entity_poly.type
_entity_poly.pdbx_seq_one_letter_code
_entity_poly.pdbx_strand_id
1 'polypeptide(L)' 'WAVASRSGVHPVQSGGGPMSALGFMSSVVAEQELTCAAAVKRDRALVRQALFASPLLHQKENVDGLMQDLFDGEKQWLDW' A
#
# COMPACT_ATOMS: atom_id res chain seq x y z
N TRP A 1 2.01 14.52 15.42
CA TRP A 1 2.09 15.97 15.13
C TRP A 1 3.46 16.28 14.54
N ALA A 2 3.65 17.44 13.93
CA ALA A 2 4.96 17.86 13.47
C ALA A 2 5.14 19.37 13.68
N VAL A 3 6.39 19.78 13.90
CA VAL A 3 6.79 21.19 13.95
C VAL A 3 7.45 21.53 12.62
N ALA A 4 7.06 22.63 11.99
CA ALA A 4 7.69 23.10 10.76
C ALA A 4 8.69 24.21 11.06
N SER A 5 9.86 24.15 10.41
CA SER A 5 10.86 25.22 10.44
C SER A 5 11.42 25.45 9.03
N ARG A 6 12.34 26.41 8.88
CA ARG A 6 13.04 26.65 7.61
C ARG A 6 13.79 25.40 7.11
N SER A 7 14.19 24.49 7.98
CA SER A 7 14.89 23.25 7.61
C SER A 7 13.95 22.07 7.32
N GLY A 8 12.63 22.26 7.39
CA GLY A 8 11.64 21.25 7.02
C GLY A 8 10.69 20.87 8.14
N VAL A 9 10.12 19.68 8.01
CA VAL A 9 9.11 19.12 8.92
C VAL A 9 9.80 18.22 9.95
N HIS A 10 9.55 18.46 11.23
CA HIS A 10 10.14 17.75 12.36
C HIS A 10 9.05 16.93 13.06
N PRO A 11 8.98 15.61 12.85
CA PRO A 11 7.97 14.77 13.47
C PRO A 11 8.09 14.79 14.99
N VAL A 12 6.95 14.88 15.68
CA VAL A 12 6.86 14.72 17.14
C VAL A 12 6.46 13.28 17.43
N GLN A 13 7.18 12.64 18.35
CA GLN A 13 6.96 11.25 18.76
C GLN A 13 5.51 11.03 19.23
N SER A 14 4.86 10.00 18.70
CA SER A 14 3.45 9.69 18.98
C SER A 14 3.24 8.83 20.23
N GLY A 15 4.31 8.23 20.78
CA GLY A 15 4.20 7.19 21.79
C GLY A 15 3.67 5.87 21.21
N GLY A 16 3.28 4.93 22.07
CA GLY A 16 2.69 3.65 21.66
C GLY A 16 1.25 3.80 21.19
N GLY A 17 0.93 3.20 20.04
CA GLY A 17 -0.45 3.13 19.54
C GLY A 17 -1.26 2.01 20.23
N PRO A 18 -2.60 2.02 20.09
CA PRO A 18 -3.44 0.92 20.56
C PRO A 18 -3.06 -0.40 19.90
N MET A 19 -2.80 -1.46 20.69
CA MET A 19 -2.45 -2.79 20.17
C MET A 19 -3.50 -3.33 19.17
N SER A 20 -4.77 -3.00 19.39
CA SER A 20 -5.88 -3.39 18.52
C SER A 20 -5.76 -2.83 17.09
N ALA A 21 -5.10 -1.69 16.91
CA ALA A 21 -4.92 -1.04 15.61
C ALA A 21 -3.62 -1.43 14.92
N LEU A 22 -2.64 -1.99 15.64
CA LEU A 22 -1.31 -2.27 15.08
C LEU A 22 -1.37 -3.27 13.93
N GLY A 23 -2.13 -4.36 14.06
CA GLY A 23 -2.26 -5.35 12.99
C GLY A 23 -2.84 -4.75 11.71
N PHE A 24 -3.89 -3.95 11.85
CA PHE A 24 -4.52 -3.26 10.71
C PHE A 24 -3.57 -2.26 10.05
N MET A 25 -2.89 -1.41 10.85
CA MET A 25 -1.92 -0.46 10.31
C MET A 25 -0.76 -1.16 9.59
N SER A 26 -0.26 -2.28 10.13
CA SER A 26 0.79 -3.07 9.48
C SER A 26 0.34 -3.63 8.13
N SER A 27 -0.91 -4.10 8.01
CA SER A 27 -1.44 -4.56 6.72
C SER A 27 -1.53 -3.43 5.68
N VAL A 28 -1.98 -2.24 6.09
CA VAL A 28 -2.03 -1.06 5.22
C VAL A 28 -0.63 -0.65 4.76
N VAL A 29 0.35 -0.61 5.68
CA VAL A 29 1.74 -0.29 5.33
C VAL A 29 2.31 -1.32 4.36
N ALA A 30 2.08 -2.62 4.59
CA ALA A 30 2.56 -3.67 3.70
C ALA A 30 1.97 -3.54 2.28
N GLU A 31 0.67 -3.27 2.16
CA GLU A 31 0.01 -3.00 0.87
C GLU A 31 0.68 -1.82 0.14
N GLN A 32 0.95 -0.72 0.84
CA GLN A 32 1.57 0.48 0.27
C GLN A 32 3.02 0.22 -0.16
N GLU A 33 3.82 -0.43 0.67
CA GLU A 33 5.22 -0.74 0.36
C GLU A 33 5.34 -1.70 -0.83
N LEU A 34 4.50 -2.73 -0.87
CA LEU A 34 4.44 -3.67 -2.00
C LEU A 34 4.00 -2.98 -3.29
N THR A 35 3.02 -2.07 -3.23
CA THR A 35 2.56 -1.28 -4.38
C THR A 35 3.69 -0.39 -4.93
N CYS A 36 4.38 0.33 -4.05
CA CYS A 36 5.55 1.13 -4.44
C CYS A 36 6.65 0.26 -5.07
N ALA A 37 6.94 -0.88 -4.46
CA ALA A 37 7.94 -1.81 -4.99
C ALA A 37 7.53 -2.38 -6.35
N ALA A 38 6.25 -2.70 -6.54
CA ALA A 38 5.70 -3.16 -7.81
C ALA A 38 5.88 -2.12 -8.91
N ALA A 39 5.56 -0.85 -8.62
CA ALA A 39 5.71 0.24 -9.58
C ALA A 39 7.18 0.49 -9.97
N VAL A 40 8.10 0.46 -9.00
CA VAL A 40 9.54 0.64 -9.27
C VAL A 40 10.12 -0.52 -10.06
N LYS A 41 9.74 -1.75 -9.72
CA LYS A 41 10.28 -2.98 -10.35
C LYS A 41 9.52 -3.41 -11.60
N ARG A 42 8.36 -2.81 -11.88
CA ARG A 42 7.41 -3.23 -12.92
C ARG A 42 7.04 -4.71 -12.77
N ASP A 43 6.73 -5.11 -11.55
CA ASP A 43 6.50 -6.51 -11.18
C ASP A 43 5.04 -6.74 -10.77
N ARG A 44 4.29 -7.45 -11.64
CA ARG A 44 2.88 -7.78 -11.42
C ARG A 44 2.66 -8.74 -10.25
N ALA A 45 3.65 -9.57 -9.91
CA ALA A 45 3.55 -10.45 -8.74
C ALA A 45 3.51 -9.64 -7.43
N LEU A 46 4.23 -8.50 -7.39
CA LEU A 46 4.18 -7.58 -6.24
C LEU A 46 2.83 -6.85 -6.17
N VAL A 47 2.21 -6.52 -7.30
CA VAL A 47 0.83 -5.98 -7.32
C VAL A 47 -0.15 -6.99 -6.71
N ARG A 48 -0.06 -8.26 -7.13
CA ARG A 48 -0.88 -9.34 -6.55
C ARG A 48 -0.68 -9.45 -5.05
N GLN A 49 0.56 -9.41 -4.58
CA GLN A 49 0.87 -9.45 -3.14
C GLN A 49 0.31 -8.23 -2.40
N ALA A 50 0.39 -7.03 -2.98
CA ALA A 50 -0.18 -5.81 -2.41
C ALA A 50 -1.70 -5.93 -2.23
N LEU A 51 -2.40 -6.36 -3.29
CA LEU A 51 -3.85 -6.59 -3.24
C LEU A 51 -4.22 -7.67 -2.21
N PHE A 52 -3.42 -8.73 -2.10
CA PHE A 52 -3.63 -9.76 -1.11
C PHE A 52 -3.39 -9.26 0.33
N ALA A 53 -2.42 -8.37 0.54
CA ALA A 53 -2.14 -7.75 1.84
C ALA A 53 -3.23 -6.72 2.25
N SER A 54 -3.92 -6.14 1.27
CA SER A 54 -4.92 -5.10 1.50
C SER A 54 -6.02 -5.54 2.48
N PRO A 55 -6.29 -4.78 3.56
CA PRO A 55 -7.40 -5.09 4.44
C PRO A 55 -8.77 -4.80 3.80
N LEU A 56 -8.81 -4.10 2.66
CA LEU A 56 -10.04 -3.76 1.93
C LEU A 56 -10.51 -4.90 1.02
N LEU A 57 -9.59 -5.73 0.53
CA LEU A 57 -9.94 -6.90 -0.27
C LEU A 57 -10.32 -8.06 0.67
N HIS A 58 -11.60 -8.22 0.97
CA HIS A 58 -12.08 -9.29 1.85
C HIS A 58 -12.06 -10.68 1.19
N GLN A 59 -12.44 -10.78 -0.09
CA GLN A 59 -12.47 -12.04 -0.85
C GLN A 59 -11.15 -12.20 -1.60
N LYS A 60 -10.18 -12.88 -0.98
CA LYS A 60 -8.81 -13.01 -1.49
C LYS A 60 -8.72 -13.85 -2.76
N GLU A 61 -9.72 -14.67 -3.01
CA GLU A 61 -9.88 -15.49 -4.21
C GLU A 61 -10.03 -14.63 -5.47
N ASN A 62 -10.55 -13.40 -5.32
CA ASN A 62 -10.78 -12.48 -6.43
C ASN A 62 -9.54 -11.65 -6.80
N VAL A 63 -8.39 -11.88 -6.16
CA VAL A 63 -7.20 -11.04 -6.32
C VAL A 63 -6.73 -10.94 -7.77
N ASP A 64 -6.75 -12.04 -8.52
CA ASP A 64 -6.25 -12.08 -9.89
C ASP A 64 -7.22 -11.37 -10.85
N GLY A 65 -8.53 -11.55 -10.65
CA GLY A 65 -9.55 -10.84 -11.44
C GLY A 65 -9.50 -9.34 -11.21
N LEU A 66 -9.51 -8.91 -9.94
CA LEU A 66 -9.40 -7.49 -9.60
C LEU A 66 -8.10 -6.87 -10.12
N MET A 67 -6.97 -7.58 -9.98
CA MET A 67 -5.70 -7.12 -10.52
C MET A 67 -5.81 -6.87 -12.03
N GLN A 68 -6.38 -7.81 -12.77
CA GLN A 68 -6.54 -7.69 -14.22
C GLN A 68 -7.45 -6.52 -14.60
N ASP A 69 -8.57 -6.34 -13.92
CA ASP A 69 -9.50 -5.22 -14.14
C ASP A 69 -8.81 -3.86 -13.92
N LEU A 70 -8.00 -3.75 -12.86
CA LEU A 70 -7.23 -2.55 -12.57
C LEU A 70 -6.17 -2.26 -13.64
N PHE A 71 -5.41 -3.28 -14.06
CA PHE A 71 -4.46 -3.11 -15.16
C PHE A 71 -5.18 -2.67 -16.43
N ASP A 72 -6.31 -3.29 -16.77
CA ASP A 72 -7.08 -2.96 -17.97
C ASP A 72 -7.61 -1.52 -17.94
N GLY A 73 -8.08 -1.05 -16.80
CA GLY A 73 -8.52 0.34 -16.61
C GLY A 73 -7.38 1.37 -16.65
N GLU A 74 -6.20 0.98 -16.17
CA GLU A 74 -5.03 1.86 -16.03
C GLU A 74 -4.01 1.69 -17.16
N LYS A 75 -4.32 0.94 -18.23
CA LYS A 75 -3.43 0.65 -19.39
C LYS A 75 -2.76 1.87 -20.01
N GLN A 76 -3.40 3.03 -19.95
CA GLN A 76 -2.85 4.28 -20.48
C GLN A 76 -1.76 4.91 -19.59
N TRP A 77 -1.71 4.52 -18.31
CA TRP A 77 -0.80 5.06 -17.29
C TRP A 77 0.23 4.03 -16.83
N LEU A 78 -0.11 2.73 -16.86
CA LEU A 78 0.78 1.63 -16.55
C LEU A 78 1.26 0.99 -17.85
N ASP A 79 2.47 1.35 -18.28
CA ASP A 79 3.10 0.90 -19.53
C ASP A 79 3.79 -0.47 -19.42
N TRP A 80 3.44 -1.28 -18.42
CA TRP A 80 4.12 -2.53 -18.06
C TRP A 80 3.19 -3.64 -17.57
#